data_AF-A0A259H5M6-F1
#
_entry.id   AF-A0A259H5M6-F1
#
_cell.length_a   1.000
_cell.length_b   1.000
_cell.length_c   1.000
_cell.angle_alpha   90.00
_cell.angle_beta   90.00
_cell.angle_gamma   90.00
#
_symmetry.space_group_name_H-M   'P 1'
#
loop_
_entity.id
_entity.type
_entity.pdbx_description
1 polymer ?
#
loop_
_entity_poly.entity_id
_entity_poly.type
_entity_poly.pdbx_seq_one_letter_code
_entity_poly.pdbx_strand_id
1 'polypeptide(L)'
;MTANNMPQPARLSPMDVHRRLRAGLAEAVVSRAGIRHEGLNAFLRHNLASTDPSKGALLSEQLFQAAPGYVSSGKSPDELASLLHPRTIEAITQTPDKEL
;
A
#
# COMPACT_ATOMS: atom_id res chain seq x y z
N MET A 1 -5.72 19.89 -37.94
CA MET A 1 -4.83 19.86 -36.76
C MET A 1 -5.37 18.82 -35.80
N THR A 2 -4.84 17.59 -35.83
CA THR A 2 -5.24 16.51 -34.91
C THR A 2 -4.44 16.64 -33.62
N ALA A 3 -5.11 16.95 -32.52
CA ALA A 3 -4.50 17.00 -31.20
C ALA A 3 -3.96 15.60 -30.85
N ASN A 4 -2.66 15.51 -30.63
CA ASN A 4 -1.98 14.34 -30.07
C ASN A 4 -2.66 13.95 -28.75
N ASN A 5 -3.48 12.91 -28.78
CA ASN A 5 -4.00 12.27 -27.58
C ASN A 5 -2.89 11.38 -27.00
N MET A 6 -1.85 12.01 -26.41
CA MET A 6 -0.85 11.25 -25.66
C MET A 6 -1.54 10.67 -24.42
N PRO A 7 -1.44 9.35 -24.17
CA PRO A 7 -1.98 8.78 -22.95
C PRO A 7 -1.30 9.45 -21.75
N GLN A 8 -2.08 10.15 -20.93
CA GLN A 8 -1.59 10.70 -19.67
C GLN A 8 -1.00 9.55 -18.84
N PRO A 9 0.18 9.72 -18.24
CA PRO A 9 0.73 8.70 -17.35
C PRO A 9 -0.31 8.45 -16.25
N ALA A 10 -0.76 7.20 -16.14
CA ALA A 10 -1.69 6.80 -15.10
C ALA A 10 -1.13 7.28 -13.75
N ARG A 11 -1.86 8.17 -13.07
CA ARG A 11 -1.45 8.69 -11.76
C ARG A 11 -1.43 7.49 -10.80
N LEU A 12 -0.24 6.99 -10.48
CA LEU A 12 -0.07 5.91 -9.53
C LEU A 12 -0.25 6.46 -8.13
N SER A 13 -1.03 5.77 -7.31
CA SER A 13 -1.06 6.09 -5.88
C SER A 13 0.31 5.79 -5.27
N PRO A 14 0.69 6.46 -4.17
CA PRO A 14 1.91 6.13 -3.43
C PRO A 14 2.03 4.64 -3.09
N MET A 15 0.90 3.98 -2.80
CA MET A 15 0.85 2.53 -2.51
C MET A 15 1.15 1.67 -3.75
N ASP A 16 0.67 2.09 -4.92
CA ASP A 16 1.00 1.41 -6.18
C ASP A 16 2.47 1.56 -6.54
N VAL A 17 3.04 2.74 -6.29
CA VAL A 17 4.48 2.98 -6.47
C VAL A 17 5.29 2.09 -5.53
N HIS A 18 4.94 2.05 -4.24
CA HIS A 18 5.62 1.21 -3.26
C HIS A 18 5.57 -0.28 -3.65
N ARG A 19 4.37 -0.77 -4.02
CA ARG A 19 4.17 -2.17 -4.45
C ARG A 19 5.04 -2.51 -5.67
N ARG A 20 5.10 -1.62 -6.66
CA ARG A 20 5.91 -1.80 -7.87
C ARG A 20 7.41 -1.76 -7.56
N LEU A 21 7.85 -0.82 -6.72
CA LEU A 21 9.24 -0.69 -6.33
C LEU A 21 9.73 -1.96 -5.64
N ARG A 22 8.94 -2.49 -4.71
CA ARG A 22 9.26 -3.73 -3.99
C ARG A 22 9.41 -4.94 -4.92
N ALA A 23 8.46 -5.11 -5.85
CA ALA A 23 8.55 -6.18 -6.84
C ALA A 23 9.78 -6.02 -7.75
N GLY A 24 10.05 -4.79 -8.22
CA GLY A 24 11.21 -4.50 -9.05
C GLY A 24 12.55 -4.73 -8.34
N LEU A 25 12.65 -4.40 -7.06
CA LEU A 25 13.85 -4.65 -6.26
C LEU A 25 14.09 -6.15 -6.07
N ALA A 26 13.05 -6.92 -5.74
CA ALA A 26 13.16 -8.37 -5.65
C ALA A 26 13.65 -8.99 -6.96
N GLU A 27 13.12 -8.54 -8.11
CA GLU A 27 13.55 -9.02 -9.42
C GLU A 27 15.00 -8.64 -9.72
N ALA A 28 15.42 -7.42 -9.37
CA ALA A 28 16.79 -6.95 -9.57
C ALA A 28 17.79 -7.77 -8.75
N VAL A 29 17.46 -8.12 -7.51
CA VAL A 29 18.28 -8.98 -6.65
C VAL A 29 18.41 -10.38 -7.23
N VAL A 30 17.29 -10.99 -7.63
CA VAL A 30 17.28 -12.34 -8.22
C VAL A 30 18.06 -12.38 -9.54
N SER A 31 17.88 -11.36 -10.39
CA SER A 31 18.60 -11.22 -11.65
C SER A 31 20.11 -11.08 -11.43
N ARG A 32 20.50 -10.27 -10.42
CA ARG A 32 21.92 -10.06 -10.08
C ARG A 32 22.58 -11.29 -9.46
N ALA A 33 21.83 -12.13 -8.74
CA ALA A 33 22.35 -13.34 -8.12
C ALA A 33 22.76 -14.41 -9.14
N GLY A 34 22.25 -14.35 -10.38
CA GLY A 34 22.66 -15.24 -11.47
C GLY A 34 22.33 -16.72 -11.23
N ILE A 35 21.34 -17.00 -10.39
CA ILE A 35 20.95 -18.35 -9.99
C ILE A 35 20.22 -19.04 -11.15
N ARG A 36 20.70 -20.23 -11.54
CA ARG A 36 20.16 -21.02 -12.67
C ARG A 36 18.99 -21.96 -12.30
N HIS A 37 18.47 -21.82 -11.09
CA HIS A 37 17.41 -22.70 -10.57
C HIS A 37 16.08 -21.93 -10.48
N GLU A 38 15.14 -22.27 -11.35
CA GLU A 38 13.86 -21.56 -11.50
C GLU A 38 13.02 -21.58 -10.21
N GLY A 39 12.91 -22.73 -9.55
CA GLY A 39 12.16 -22.86 -8.30
C GLY A 39 12.70 -21.99 -7.15
N LEU A 40 14.03 -21.90 -7.02
CA LEU A 40 14.68 -21.04 -6.05
C LEU A 40 14.48 -19.56 -6.40
N ASN A 41 14.58 -19.19 -7.68
CA ASN A 41 14.30 -17.82 -8.13
C ASN A 41 12.86 -17.41 -7.83
N ALA A 42 11.88 -18.29 -8.09
CA ALA A 42 10.48 -18.04 -7.76
C ALA A 42 10.27 -17.87 -6.24
N PHE A 43 10.89 -18.74 -5.44
CA PHE A 43 10.86 -18.63 -3.97
C PHE A 43 11.47 -17.31 -3.48
N LEU A 44 12.62 -16.91 -4.02
CA LEU A 44 13.30 -15.67 -3.67
C LEU A 44 12.47 -14.45 -4.08
N ARG A 45 11.94 -14.40 -5.31
CA ARG A 45 11.05 -13.31 -5.75
C ARG A 45 9.87 -13.13 -4.79
N HIS A 46 9.24 -14.23 -4.41
CA HIS A 46 8.08 -14.20 -3.51
C HIS A 46 8.44 -13.66 -2.11
N ASN A 47 9.51 -14.18 -1.50
CA ASN A 47 9.90 -13.77 -0.15
C ASN A 47 10.48 -12.35 -0.11
N LEU A 48 11.38 -12.01 -1.04
CA LEU A 48 12.00 -10.69 -1.10
C LEU A 48 10.97 -9.59 -1.40
N ALA A 49 9.91 -9.90 -2.16
CA ALA A 49 8.80 -8.99 -2.43
C ALA A 49 7.68 -9.04 -1.37
N SER A 50 7.85 -9.78 -0.26
CA SER A 50 6.90 -9.82 0.86
C SER A 50 6.88 -8.50 1.64
N THR A 51 5.91 -8.30 2.54
CA THR A 51 5.90 -7.20 3.53
C THR A 51 6.49 -7.62 4.86
N ASP A 52 6.67 -8.92 5.10
CA ASP A 52 7.08 -9.48 6.38
C ASP A 52 8.61 -9.61 6.46
N PRO A 53 9.29 -8.77 7.25
CA PRO A 53 10.76 -8.82 7.38
C PRO A 53 11.24 -10.16 7.95
N SER A 54 10.42 -10.84 8.76
CA SER A 54 10.74 -12.15 9.34
C SER A 54 10.86 -13.25 8.29
N LYS A 55 10.26 -13.04 7.10
CA LYS A 55 10.32 -13.95 5.96
C LYS A 55 11.35 -13.52 4.92
N GLY A 56 12.17 -12.52 5.21
CA GLY A 56 13.21 -12.02 4.31
C GLY A 56 12.75 -10.95 3.32
N ALA A 57 11.66 -10.23 3.62
CA ALA A 57 11.25 -9.08 2.83
C ALA A 57 12.35 -8.02 2.75
N LEU A 58 12.59 -7.48 1.56
CA LEU A 58 13.55 -6.38 1.35
C LEU A 58 13.02 -5.04 1.86
N LEU A 59 11.70 -4.86 1.79
CA LEU A 59 11.00 -3.67 2.25
C LEU A 59 9.86 -4.11 3.15
N SER A 60 9.80 -3.54 4.35
CA SER A 60 8.68 -3.74 5.27
C SER A 60 7.40 -3.14 4.71
N GLU A 61 6.26 -3.56 5.26
CA GLU A 61 4.99 -2.86 5.00
C GLU A 61 5.15 -1.36 5.27
N GLN A 62 4.67 -0.56 4.32
CA GLN A 62 4.62 0.89 4.51
C GLN A 62 3.45 1.19 5.44
N LEU A 63 3.71 1.09 6.74
CA LEU A 63 2.82 1.64 7.74
C LEU A 63 2.78 3.15 7.49
N PHE A 64 1.59 3.71 7.33
CA PHE A 64 1.42 5.14 7.56
C PHE A 64 1.86 5.37 9.00
N GLN A 65 3.08 5.86 9.18
CA GLN A 65 3.44 6.52 10.42
C GLN A 65 2.50 7.71 10.46
N ALA A 66 1.44 7.59 11.26
CA ALA A 66 0.63 8.72 11.61
C ALA A 66 1.56 9.84 12.10
N ALA A 67 1.13 11.10 11.94
CA ALA A 67 1.93 12.25 12.34
C ALA A 67 2.57 11.99 13.72
N PRO A 68 3.88 12.28 13.90
CA PRO A 68 4.57 12.00 15.16
C PRO A 68 3.73 12.48 16.35
N GLY A 69 3.41 11.58 17.28
CA GLY A 69 2.52 11.86 18.41
C GLY A 69 1.05 11.46 18.23
N TYR A 70 0.64 10.91 17.09
CA TYR A 70 -0.69 10.33 16.94
C TYR A 70 -0.82 9.06 17.79
N VAL A 71 -1.70 9.12 18.77
CA VAL A 71 -2.12 7.98 19.59
C VAL A 71 -3.55 7.67 19.23
N SER A 72 -3.79 6.49 18.63
CA SER A 72 -5.15 6.01 18.43
C SER A 72 -5.79 5.77 19.80
N SER A 73 -7.01 6.27 19.99
CA SER A 73 -7.80 5.98 21.18
C SER A 73 -8.31 4.53 21.22
N GLY A 74 -8.20 3.80 20.10
CA GLY A 74 -8.74 2.44 19.93
C GLY A 74 -10.26 2.38 19.84
N LYS A 75 -10.96 3.52 19.92
CA LYS A 75 -12.42 3.59 19.92
C LYS A 75 -12.96 3.73 18.50
N SER A 76 -14.02 2.99 18.22
CA SER A 76 -14.87 3.21 17.06
C SER A 76 -15.68 4.51 17.18
N PRO A 77 -16.09 5.11 16.05
CA PRO A 77 -16.92 6.33 16.07
C PRO A 77 -18.22 6.18 16.89
N ASP A 78 -18.83 5.00 16.92
CA ASP A 78 -20.06 4.73 17.67
C ASP A 78 -19.83 4.81 19.18
N GLU A 79 -18.65 4.43 19.65
CA GLU A 79 -18.24 4.56 21.06
C GLU A 79 -17.99 6.02 21.48
N LEU A 80 -18.08 6.97 20.54
CA LEU A 80 -17.96 8.41 20.78
C LEU A 80 -19.32 9.11 20.82
N ALA A 81 -20.45 8.39 20.82
CA ALA A 81 -21.80 8.96 20.86
C ALA A 81 -22.10 9.88 22.06
N SER A 82 -21.34 9.77 23.15
CA SER A 82 -21.44 10.69 24.29
C SER A 82 -20.70 12.02 24.08
N LEU A 83 -19.77 12.08 23.12
CA LEU A 83 -18.92 13.23 22.83
C LEU A 83 -19.25 13.89 21.49
N LEU A 84 -19.71 13.08 20.52
CA LEU A 84 -20.04 13.50 19.17
C LEU A 84 -21.55 13.39 18.96
N HIS A 85 -22.09 14.38 18.25
CA HIS A 85 -23.49 14.35 17.85
C HIS A 85 -23.74 13.19 16.86
N PRO A 86 -24.88 12.47 16.93
CA PRO A 86 -25.18 11.34 16.06
C PRO A 86 -25.00 11.63 14.57
N ARG A 87 -25.47 12.79 14.09
CA ARG A 87 -25.25 13.24 12.70
C ARG A 87 -23.78 13.34 12.30
N THR A 88 -22.90 13.71 13.23
CA THR A 88 -21.46 13.77 12.96
C THR A 88 -20.89 12.36 12.82
N ILE A 89 -21.33 11.42 13.67
CA ILE A 89 -20.95 10.01 13.59
C ILE A 89 -21.42 9.41 12.26
N GLU A 90 -22.67 9.64 11.87
CA GLU A 90 -23.20 9.21 10.57
C GLU A 90 -22.36 9.77 9.41
N ALA A 91 -22.05 11.06 9.42
CA ALA A 91 -21.30 11.70 8.35
C ALA A 91 -19.85 11.19 8.19
N ILE A 92 -19.21 10.74 9.27
CA ILE A 92 -17.83 10.22 9.23
C ILE A 92 -17.75 8.70 9.04
N THR A 93 -18.82 7.97 9.35
CA THR A 93 -18.90 6.50 9.16
C THR A 93 -19.49 6.13 7.81
N GLN A 94 -20.40 6.94 7.27
CA GLN A 94 -20.92 6.74 5.93
C GLN A 94 -19.86 7.17 4.91
N THR A 95 -19.24 6.19 4.27
CA THR A 95 -18.52 6.46 3.03
C THR A 95 -19.59 6.80 1.98
N PRO A 96 -19.56 7.99 1.34
CA PRO A 96 -20.48 8.24 0.24
C PRO A 96 -20.19 7.17 -0.82
N ASP A 97 -21.21 6.35 -1.10
CA ASP A 97 -21.14 5.41 -2.20
C ASP A 97 -20.83 6.25 -3.44
N LYS A 98 -19.66 6.01 -4.01
CA LYS A 98 -19.18 6.76 -5.17
C LYS A 98 -20.18 6.47 -6.29
N GLU A 99 -20.95 7.47 -6.70
CA GLU A 99 -21.60 7.44 -8.01
C GLU A 99 -20.50 7.16 -9.05
N LEU A 100 -20.69 6.04 -9.76
CA LEU A 100 -19.85 5.53 -10.84
C LEU A 100 -19.82 6.47 -12.04
#